data_AF-A0A291PC81-F1
#
_entry.id   AF-A0A291PC81-F1
#
_cell.length_a   1.000
_cell.length_b   1.000
_cell.length_c   1.000
_cell.angle_alpha   90.00
_cell.angle_beta   90.00
_cell.angle_gamma   90.00
#
_symmetry.space_group_name_H-M   'P 1'
#
loop_
_entity.id
_entity.type
_entity.pdbx_description
1 polymer ?
#
loop_
_entity_poly.entity_id
_entity_poly.type
_entity_poly.pdbx_seq_one_letter_code
_entity_poly.pdbx_strand_id
1 'polypeptide(L)'
;MALRIAINGYGRIGQCVLRALVERDAPELEVVAINELSGLDTIAYLTRYDTTHGRFPGRVEVRGDHLVIDDHPIRVLSEGDPSALPWDELGIDLVLECSGSFKDRATAEAHLAAGAGRLLFSQPAESDVDATIVSGINDADLTPRCRVISAASCTTNCLVPVLTVLDEALGIEHGVTTTIHSAMNDQPVIDAYHQTDLRLTRSAMHSIVPVDTGLGRGINRLMPHLAGRFECLHVRVPTINVSAMDLSICVRTDTSARAVNALLREASRRRLAGLLGYTEEPMASVDFNHDPRSGIVDATQTRVAGGRLIKMMCWFDNEWGFANRMLDVTGRIARLGPVPPSDA
;
A
#
# COMPACT_ATOMS: atom_id res chain seq x y z
N MET A 1 0.04 -3.11 26.40
CA MET A 1 -0.44 -1.77 26.04
C MET A 1 -0.66 -1.75 24.54
N ALA A 2 -1.60 -0.95 24.05
CA ALA A 2 -1.76 -0.74 22.61
C ALA A 2 -0.52 0.00 22.06
N LEU A 3 -0.16 -0.27 20.81
CA LEU A 3 0.88 0.46 20.09
C LEU A 3 0.36 1.84 19.73
N ARG A 4 1.04 2.89 20.20
CA ARG A 4 0.63 4.29 20.01
C ARG A 4 1.13 4.80 18.66
N ILE A 5 0.19 5.17 17.80
CA ILE A 5 0.44 5.50 16.40
C ILE A 5 0.12 6.97 16.15
N ALA A 6 0.96 7.63 15.35
CA ALA A 6 0.61 8.89 14.69
C ALA A 6 0.50 8.68 13.18
N ILE A 7 -0.45 9.34 12.53
CA ILE A 7 -0.55 9.39 11.06
C ILE A 7 -0.03 10.75 10.60
N ASN A 8 1.06 10.77 9.83
CA ASN A 8 1.57 12.00 9.21
C ASN A 8 1.13 12.06 7.74
N GLY A 9 0.38 13.08 7.36
CA GLY A 9 -0.31 13.16 6.08
C GLY A 9 -1.64 12.41 6.13
N TYR A 10 -2.74 13.16 6.05
CA TYR A 10 -4.10 12.67 6.17
C TYR A 10 -4.89 12.82 4.85
N GLY A 11 -4.18 12.57 3.74
CA GLY A 11 -4.77 12.35 2.43
C GLY A 11 -5.47 10.99 2.32
N ARG A 12 -5.64 10.48 1.10
CA ARG A 12 -6.42 9.26 0.84
C ARG A 12 -5.90 8.03 1.60
N ILE A 13 -4.58 7.82 1.65
CA ILE A 13 -4.00 6.69 2.37
C ILE A 13 -4.18 6.82 3.89
N GLY A 14 -3.87 7.99 4.47
CA GLY A 14 -4.07 8.22 5.91
C GLY A 14 -5.52 8.04 6.35
N GLN A 15 -6.47 8.52 5.56
CA GLN A 15 -7.92 8.32 5.79
C GLN A 15 -8.30 6.83 5.69
N CYS A 16 -7.81 6.11 4.69
CA CYS A 16 -8.07 4.68 4.54
C CYS A 16 -7.47 3.87 5.69
N VAL A 17 -6.30 4.25 6.20
CA VAL A 17 -5.67 3.59 7.35
C VAL A 17 -6.53 3.76 8.61
N LEU A 18 -6.99 4.98 8.92
CA LEU A 18 -7.87 5.18 10.09
C LEU A 18 -9.18 4.42 9.91
N ARG A 19 -9.77 4.46 8.72
CA ARG A 19 -11.01 3.70 8.43
C ARG A 19 -10.81 2.20 8.59
N ALA A 20 -9.75 1.64 8.00
CA ALA A 20 -9.44 0.21 8.10
C ALA A 20 -9.18 -0.20 9.55
N LEU A 21 -8.59 0.68 10.38
CA LEU A 21 -8.38 0.41 11.80
C LEU A 21 -9.71 0.23 12.53
N VAL A 22 -10.67 1.13 12.29
CA VAL A 22 -12.00 1.07 12.89
C VAL A 22 -12.79 -0.14 12.39
N GLU A 23 -12.75 -0.43 11.10
CA GLU A 23 -13.48 -1.57 10.52
C GLU A 23 -12.94 -2.93 10.97
N ARG A 24 -11.63 -3.01 11.23
CA ARG A 24 -10.98 -4.24 11.71
C ARG A 24 -11.20 -4.51 13.19
N ASP A 25 -11.60 -3.51 13.97
CA ASP A 25 -11.62 -3.56 15.44
C ASP A 25 -10.30 -4.11 16.00
N ALA A 26 -9.20 -3.36 15.79
CA ALA A 26 -7.84 -3.75 16.20
C ALA A 26 -7.41 -3.01 17.49
N PRO A 27 -7.86 -3.45 18.68
CA PRO A 27 -7.64 -2.75 19.95
C PRO A 27 -6.17 -2.71 20.40
N GLU A 28 -5.29 -3.51 19.77
CA GLU A 28 -3.86 -3.47 19.99
C GLU A 28 -3.17 -2.26 19.36
N LEU A 29 -3.88 -1.47 18.54
CA LEU A 29 -3.37 -0.29 17.85
C LEU A 29 -4.19 0.94 18.25
N GLU A 30 -3.52 2.02 18.66
CA GLU A 30 -4.16 3.26 19.11
C GLU A 30 -3.66 4.43 18.26
N VAL A 31 -4.54 5.09 17.50
CA VAL A 31 -4.18 6.34 16.81
C VAL A 31 -4.31 7.49 17.81
N VAL A 32 -3.18 8.10 18.15
CA VAL A 32 -3.08 9.17 19.16
C VAL A 32 -3.13 10.55 18.50
N ALA A 33 -2.51 10.67 17.33
CA ALA A 33 -2.40 11.94 16.62
C ALA A 33 -2.48 11.79 15.10
N ILE A 34 -2.98 12.83 14.45
CA ILE A 34 -2.97 13.02 13.01
C ILE A 34 -2.31 14.37 12.73
N ASN A 35 -1.30 14.41 11.86
CA ASN A 35 -0.74 15.66 11.35
C ASN A 35 -1.12 15.86 9.89
N GLU A 36 -1.71 17.02 9.58
CA GLU A 36 -2.07 17.42 8.22
C GLU A 36 -2.09 18.95 8.10
N LEU A 37 -1.66 19.46 6.95
CA LEU A 37 -1.64 20.89 6.63
C LEU A 37 -3.03 21.37 6.18
N SER A 38 -4.06 21.02 6.95
CA SER A 38 -5.45 21.35 6.70
C SER A 38 -6.20 21.64 8.00
N GLY A 39 -7.33 22.33 7.89
CA GLY A 39 -8.18 22.64 9.05
C GLY A 39 -8.90 21.39 9.58
N LEU A 40 -9.12 21.37 10.90
CA LEU A 40 -9.81 20.28 11.61
C LEU A 40 -11.21 19.98 11.04
N ASP A 41 -11.96 21.00 10.64
CA ASP A 41 -13.29 20.81 10.03
C ASP A 41 -13.21 20.06 8.69
N THR A 42 -12.19 20.35 7.87
CA THR A 42 -11.93 19.65 6.60
C THR A 42 -11.55 18.19 6.86
N ILE A 43 -10.66 17.94 7.82
CA ILE A 43 -10.23 16.61 8.25
C ILE A 43 -11.44 15.80 8.73
N ALA A 44 -12.28 16.38 9.58
CA ALA A 44 -13.48 15.72 10.09
C ALA A 44 -14.50 15.45 8.98
N TYR A 45 -14.69 16.39 8.04
CA TYR A 45 -15.58 16.21 6.89
C TYR A 45 -15.12 15.07 5.98
N LEU A 46 -13.85 15.05 5.57
CA LEU A 46 -13.29 14.01 4.71
C LEU A 46 -13.21 12.66 5.42
N THR A 47 -13.04 12.65 6.74
CA THR A 47 -13.18 11.41 7.51
C THR A 47 -14.59 10.85 7.40
N ARG A 48 -15.64 11.68 7.50
CA ARG A 48 -17.06 11.24 7.43
C ARG A 48 -17.47 10.74 6.06
N TYR A 49 -16.98 11.35 4.99
CA TYR A 49 -17.50 11.18 3.64
C TYR A 49 -16.38 10.95 2.62
N ASP A 50 -16.39 9.77 2.00
CA ASP A 50 -15.51 9.45 0.87
C ASP A 50 -16.34 8.91 -0.31
N THR A 51 -15.99 9.31 -1.53
CA THR A 51 -16.71 8.91 -2.75
C THR A 51 -16.54 7.42 -3.07
N THR A 52 -15.38 6.85 -2.75
CA THR A 52 -14.99 5.49 -3.09
C THR A 52 -15.46 4.48 -2.04
N HIS A 53 -15.25 4.81 -0.76
CA HIS A 53 -15.50 3.94 0.38
C HIS A 53 -16.79 4.33 1.14
N GLY A 54 -17.51 5.37 0.69
CA GLY A 54 -18.78 5.78 1.27
C GLY A 54 -18.64 6.50 2.61
N ARG A 55 -19.65 6.36 3.47
CA ARG A 55 -19.64 6.99 4.81
C ARG A 55 -18.74 6.23 5.77
N PHE A 56 -18.07 6.96 6.66
CA PHE A 56 -17.31 6.35 7.75
C PHE A 56 -18.23 5.51 8.65
N PRO A 57 -17.78 4.32 9.11
CA PRO A 57 -18.61 3.43 9.93
C PRO A 57 -18.88 3.97 11.35
N GLY A 58 -17.95 4.75 11.91
CA GLY A 58 -18.04 5.32 13.27
C GLY A 58 -18.60 6.74 13.34
N ARG A 59 -18.92 7.20 14.55
CA ARG A 59 -19.32 8.58 14.82
C ARG A 59 -18.10 9.50 14.86
N VAL A 60 -18.07 10.46 13.94
CA VAL A 60 -16.98 11.45 13.84
C VAL A 60 -17.42 12.81 14.39
N GLU A 61 -16.74 13.31 15.41
CA GLU A 61 -16.96 14.62 16.02
C GLU A 61 -15.69 15.45 16.11
N VAL A 62 -15.85 16.75 16.38
CA VAL A 62 -14.76 17.66 16.69
C VAL A 62 -14.96 18.14 18.12
N ARG A 63 -13.91 18.04 18.96
CA ARG A 63 -13.91 18.57 20.33
C ARG A 63 -12.59 19.29 20.58
N GLY A 64 -12.61 20.63 20.57
CA GLY A 64 -11.38 21.43 20.69
C GLY A 64 -10.46 21.21 19.48
N ASP A 65 -9.23 20.79 19.74
CA ASP A 65 -8.20 20.40 18.76
C ASP A 65 -8.19 18.89 18.45
N HIS A 66 -9.23 18.16 18.85
CA HIS A 66 -9.33 16.71 18.64
C HIS A 66 -10.41 16.34 17.62
N LEU A 67 -10.07 15.36 16.78
CA LEU A 67 -11.02 14.53 16.04
C LEU A 67 -11.44 13.37 16.96
N VAL A 68 -12.74 13.18 17.18
CA VAL A 68 -13.25 12.13 18.08
C VAL A 68 -13.98 11.08 17.27
N ILE A 69 -13.54 9.82 17.37
CA ILE A 69 -14.12 8.66 16.70
C ILE A 69 -14.70 7.72 17.76
N ASP A 70 -16.01 7.56 17.82
CA ASP A 70 -16.69 6.68 18.80
C ASP A 70 -16.17 6.86 20.25
N ASP A 71 -16.01 8.13 20.65
CA ASP A 71 -15.46 8.60 21.92
C ASP A 71 -13.93 8.49 22.12
N HIS A 72 -13.19 7.97 21.14
CA HIS A 72 -11.73 7.99 21.12
C HIS A 72 -11.19 9.33 20.58
N PRO A 73 -10.52 10.16 21.40
CA PRO A 73 -9.98 11.44 20.97
C PRO A 73 -8.62 11.27 20.26
N ILE A 74 -8.48 11.89 19.09
CA ILE A 74 -7.26 11.92 18.28
C ILE A 74 -6.82 13.37 18.14
N ARG A 75 -5.63 13.71 18.62
CA ARG A 75 -5.10 15.08 18.54
C ARG A 75 -4.79 15.42 17.08
N VAL A 76 -5.30 16.54 16.58
CA VAL A 76 -4.99 17.00 15.22
C VAL A 76 -3.94 18.10 15.28
N LEU A 77 -2.88 17.90 14.51
CA LEU A 77 -1.73 18.79 14.38
C LEU A 77 -1.68 19.36 12.97
N SER A 78 -1.04 20.52 12.83
CA SER A 78 -0.78 21.15 11.54
C SER A 78 0.62 21.77 11.55
N GLU A 79 1.62 20.89 11.42
CA GLU A 79 3.04 21.25 11.43
C GLU A 79 3.71 20.71 10.15
N GLY A 80 4.48 21.58 9.49
CA GLY A 80 5.15 21.29 8.23
C GLY A 80 6.57 20.77 8.39
N ASP A 81 7.21 21.04 9.54
CA ASP A 81 8.54 20.55 9.88
C ASP A 81 8.43 19.26 10.73
N PRO A 82 8.86 18.09 10.20
CA PRO A 82 8.89 16.83 10.95
C PRO A 82 9.60 16.88 12.30
N SER A 83 10.61 17.74 12.43
CA SER A 83 11.41 17.86 13.66
C SER A 83 10.71 18.67 14.76
N ALA A 84 9.70 19.47 14.42
CA ALA A 84 8.90 20.26 15.35
C ALA A 84 7.67 19.49 15.88
N LEU A 85 7.40 18.30 15.34
CA LEU A 85 6.26 17.49 15.76
C LEU A 85 6.47 16.94 17.18
N PRO A 86 5.46 16.99 18.07
CA PRO A 86 5.60 16.63 19.48
C PRO A 86 5.47 15.12 19.73
N TRP A 87 6.22 14.28 19.00
CA TRP A 87 6.10 12.81 19.10
C TRP A 87 6.52 12.25 20.46
N ASP A 88 7.56 12.83 21.06
CA ASP A 88 8.01 12.46 22.42
C ASP A 88 6.93 12.78 23.47
N GLU A 89 6.38 14.00 23.44
CA GLU A 89 5.31 14.44 24.36
C GLU A 89 4.08 13.53 24.26
N LEU A 90 3.73 13.11 23.04
CA LEU A 90 2.58 12.26 22.77
C LEU A 90 2.85 10.77 23.01
N GLY A 91 4.10 10.38 23.25
CA GLY A 91 4.52 9.00 23.44
C GLY A 91 4.21 8.14 22.21
N ILE A 92 4.64 8.57 21.02
CA ILE A 92 4.37 7.87 19.76
C ILE A 92 5.39 6.74 19.54
N ASP A 93 4.90 5.51 19.49
CA ASP A 93 5.73 4.33 19.19
C ASP A 93 6.02 4.21 17.69
N LEU A 94 5.05 4.57 16.85
CA LEU A 94 5.13 4.44 15.39
C LEU A 94 4.48 5.62 14.67
N VAL A 95 5.22 6.23 13.74
CA VAL A 95 4.65 7.16 12.77
C VAL A 95 4.35 6.42 11.48
N LEU A 96 3.11 6.52 11.00
CA LEU A 96 2.72 6.12 9.65
C LEU A 96 2.87 7.32 8.72
N GLU A 97 3.94 7.33 7.93
CA GLU A 97 4.25 8.40 7.00
C GLU A 97 3.44 8.21 5.70
N CYS A 98 2.33 8.94 5.62
CA CYS A 98 1.28 8.85 4.60
C CYS A 98 1.15 10.13 3.75
N SER A 99 2.05 11.12 3.88
CA SER A 99 2.00 12.37 3.09
C SER A 99 2.31 12.17 1.61
N GLY A 100 3.02 11.09 1.28
CA GLY A 100 3.52 10.82 -0.07
C GLY A 100 4.69 11.70 -0.50
N SER A 101 5.10 12.67 0.32
CA SER A 101 6.09 13.69 -0.06
C SER A 101 7.54 13.26 0.21
N PHE A 102 7.73 12.32 1.13
CA PHE A 102 9.05 11.93 1.62
C PHE A 102 9.30 10.43 1.46
N LYS A 103 10.53 10.09 1.09
CA LYS A 103 10.92 8.70 0.83
C LYS A 103 12.35 8.38 1.26
N ASP A 104 13.07 9.38 1.76
CA ASP A 104 14.46 9.30 2.16
C ASP A 104 14.60 9.11 3.67
N ARG A 105 15.74 8.52 4.07
CA ARG A 105 16.07 8.32 5.48
C ARG A 105 16.22 9.62 6.26
N ALA A 106 16.72 10.70 5.65
CA ALA A 106 16.96 11.95 6.40
C ALA A 106 15.65 12.51 6.99
N THR A 107 14.56 12.47 6.23
CA THR A 107 13.24 12.84 6.74
C THR A 107 12.75 11.86 7.81
N ALA A 108 12.99 10.56 7.64
CA ALA A 108 12.63 9.58 8.67
C ALA A 108 13.36 9.86 10.00
N GLU A 109 14.65 10.16 9.95
CA GLU A 109 15.44 10.52 11.13
C GLU A 109 14.93 11.79 11.82
N ALA A 110 14.34 12.75 11.09
CA ALA A 110 13.71 13.92 11.70
C ALA A 110 12.51 13.54 12.58
N HIS A 111 11.64 12.63 12.12
CA HIS A 111 10.56 12.09 12.95
C HIS A 111 11.09 11.30 14.17
N LEU A 112 12.15 10.52 13.97
CA LEU A 112 12.77 9.76 15.06
C LEU A 112 13.41 10.69 16.10
N ALA A 113 14.03 11.79 15.66
CA ALA A 113 14.62 12.81 16.53
C ALA A 113 13.55 13.60 17.30
N ALA A 114 12.37 13.77 16.72
CA ALA A 114 11.19 14.35 17.38
C ALA A 114 10.54 13.42 18.43
N GLY A 115 11.03 12.19 18.58
CA GLY A 115 10.64 11.26 19.63
C GLY A 115 9.88 10.01 19.18
N ALA A 116 9.65 9.82 17.88
CA ALA A 116 9.00 8.61 17.39
C ALA A 116 9.90 7.38 17.59
N GLY A 117 9.33 6.26 18.07
CA GLY A 117 10.08 5.01 18.21
C GLY A 117 10.54 4.43 16.87
N ARG A 118 9.61 4.35 15.91
CA ARG A 118 9.79 3.86 14.54
C ARG A 118 8.98 4.70 13.54
N LEU A 119 9.27 4.51 12.25
CA LEU A 119 8.55 5.11 11.13
C LEU A 119 8.26 4.07 10.04
N LEU A 120 7.04 4.07 9.53
CA LEU A 120 6.58 3.24 8.41
C LEU A 120 6.12 4.12 7.24
N PHE A 121 6.86 4.07 6.14
CA PHE A 121 6.48 4.73 4.88
C PHE A 121 5.33 4.01 4.19
N SER A 122 4.32 4.78 3.76
CA SER A 122 3.20 4.30 2.94
C SER A 122 3.52 4.25 1.44
N GLN A 123 4.79 4.25 1.06
CA GLN A 123 5.24 4.26 -0.32
C GLN A 123 6.63 3.62 -0.47
N PRO A 124 7.07 3.30 -1.71
CA PRO A 124 8.43 2.83 -1.94
C PRO A 124 9.43 3.87 -1.45
N ALA A 125 10.17 3.50 -0.42
CA ALA A 125 11.24 4.31 0.13
C ALA A 125 12.55 4.05 -0.62
N GLU A 126 13.53 4.93 -0.42
CA GLU A 126 14.88 4.75 -0.93
C GLU A 126 15.52 3.46 -0.38
N SER A 127 16.61 3.03 -1.03
CA SER A 127 17.24 1.73 -0.75
C SER A 127 17.83 1.62 0.66
N ASP A 128 18.05 2.75 1.32
CA ASP A 128 18.71 2.86 2.61
C ASP A 128 17.77 2.67 3.82
N VAL A 129 16.47 2.41 3.63
CA VAL A 129 15.58 2.00 4.74
C VAL A 129 15.92 0.59 5.27
N ASP A 130 15.64 0.34 6.55
CA ASP A 130 16.04 -0.90 7.24
C ASP A 130 15.35 -2.14 6.65
N ALA A 131 14.09 -2.01 6.27
CA ALA A 131 13.31 -3.08 5.66
C ALA A 131 12.22 -2.55 4.72
N THR A 132 11.92 -3.31 3.67
CA THR A 132 10.71 -3.13 2.85
C THR A 132 9.89 -4.40 2.96
N ILE A 133 8.68 -4.29 3.51
CA ILE A 133 7.87 -5.45 3.89
C ILE A 133 6.69 -5.62 2.95
N VAL A 134 6.58 -6.81 2.36
CA VAL A 134 5.36 -7.31 1.73
C VAL A 134 4.79 -8.41 2.61
N SER A 135 3.64 -8.14 3.21
CA SER A 135 3.01 -9.04 4.18
C SER A 135 2.80 -10.44 3.59
N GLY A 136 3.19 -11.47 4.34
CA GLY A 136 3.08 -12.88 3.94
C GLY A 136 4.19 -13.38 3.02
N ILE A 137 5.14 -12.53 2.64
CA ILE A 137 6.28 -12.90 1.78
C ILE A 137 7.59 -12.84 2.56
N ASN A 138 7.94 -11.66 3.07
CA ASN A 138 9.23 -11.43 3.74
C ASN A 138 9.05 -10.86 5.15
N ASP A 139 7.98 -11.29 5.82
CA ASP A 139 7.65 -10.88 7.18
C ASP A 139 8.79 -11.05 8.18
N ALA A 140 9.65 -12.06 7.97
CA ALA A 140 10.78 -12.37 8.84
C ALA A 140 11.90 -11.33 8.78
N ASP A 141 11.94 -10.49 7.73
CA ASP A 141 12.92 -9.41 7.59
C ASP A 141 12.64 -8.26 8.56
N LEU A 142 11.42 -8.18 9.10
CA LEU A 142 11.06 -7.20 10.11
C LEU A 142 11.59 -7.65 11.48
N THR A 143 12.71 -7.05 11.90
CA THR A 143 13.35 -7.35 13.19
C THR A 143 13.13 -6.22 14.20
N PRO A 144 13.32 -6.46 15.52
CA PRO A 144 13.17 -5.42 16.54
C PRO A 144 14.10 -4.20 16.33
N ARG A 145 15.22 -4.39 15.63
CA ARG A 145 16.21 -3.34 15.33
C ARG A 145 15.77 -2.40 14.20
N CYS A 146 14.81 -2.82 13.37
CA CYS A 146 14.29 -1.96 12.29
C CYS A 146 13.53 -0.78 12.90
N ARG A 147 13.91 0.44 12.49
CA ARG A 147 13.27 1.70 12.88
C ARG A 147 12.65 2.42 11.70
N VAL A 148 13.27 2.37 10.52
CA VAL A 148 12.77 3.00 9.29
C VAL A 148 12.36 1.91 8.31
N ILE A 149 11.06 1.77 8.10
CA ILE A 149 10.45 0.65 7.36
C ILE A 149 9.61 1.21 6.21
N SER A 150 9.51 0.47 5.11
CA SER A 150 8.56 0.76 4.02
C SER A 150 7.57 -0.37 3.86
N ALA A 151 6.29 -0.05 3.66
CA ALA A 151 5.25 -1.02 3.30
C ALA A 151 5.20 -1.31 1.79
N ALA A 152 6.24 -0.93 1.04
CA ALA A 152 6.30 -0.97 -0.42
C ALA A 152 5.19 -0.11 -1.07
N SER A 153 4.53 -0.61 -2.12
CA SER A 153 3.38 0.04 -2.78
C SER A 153 2.20 -0.92 -2.92
N CYS A 154 1.02 -0.39 -3.25
CA CYS A 154 -0.16 -1.20 -3.59
C CYS A 154 0.13 -2.20 -4.72
N THR A 155 0.77 -1.75 -5.81
CA THR A 155 1.17 -2.59 -6.95
C THR A 155 2.18 -3.67 -6.57
N THR A 156 3.16 -3.34 -5.71
CA THR A 156 4.15 -4.31 -5.24
C THR A 156 3.50 -5.39 -4.36
N ASN A 157 2.60 -4.97 -3.45
CA ASN A 157 1.84 -5.89 -2.60
C ASN A 157 0.91 -6.81 -3.39
N CYS A 158 0.37 -6.35 -4.52
CA CYS A 158 -0.41 -7.20 -5.45
C CYS A 158 0.49 -8.19 -6.20
N LEU A 159 1.61 -7.71 -6.75
CA LEU A 159 2.42 -8.48 -7.70
C LEU A 159 3.32 -9.52 -7.04
N VAL A 160 4.07 -9.12 -6.01
CA VAL A 160 5.13 -9.97 -5.42
C VAL A 160 4.59 -11.33 -4.96
N PRO A 161 3.42 -11.43 -4.28
CA PRO A 161 2.88 -12.73 -3.89
C PRO A 161 2.60 -13.67 -5.06
N VAL A 162 2.10 -13.13 -6.19
CA VAL A 162 1.85 -13.90 -7.41
C VAL A 162 3.16 -14.39 -8.02
N LEU A 163 4.15 -13.51 -8.14
CA LEU A 163 5.47 -13.89 -8.66
C LEU A 163 6.14 -14.95 -7.79
N THR A 164 6.07 -14.83 -6.47
CA THR A 164 6.62 -15.83 -5.54
C THR A 164 6.02 -17.21 -5.80
N VAL A 165 4.69 -17.33 -5.91
CA VAL A 165 4.03 -18.62 -6.18
C VAL A 165 4.46 -19.22 -7.52
N LEU A 166 4.48 -18.40 -8.58
CA LEU A 166 4.81 -18.88 -9.93
C LEU A 166 6.29 -19.21 -10.09
N ASP A 167 7.18 -18.44 -9.46
CA ASP A 167 8.61 -18.67 -9.53
C ASP A 167 9.02 -19.95 -8.79
N GLU A 168 8.51 -20.16 -7.58
CA GLU A 168 8.73 -21.39 -6.81
C GLU A 168 8.27 -22.65 -7.57
N ALA A 169 7.13 -22.57 -8.25
CA ALA A 169 6.51 -23.73 -8.89
C ALA A 169 6.99 -23.99 -10.32
N LEU A 170 7.25 -22.93 -11.09
CA LEU A 170 7.48 -23.01 -12.54
C LEU A 170 8.83 -22.45 -12.98
N GLY A 171 9.48 -21.64 -12.14
CA GLY A 171 10.71 -20.90 -12.41
C GLY A 171 10.50 -19.80 -13.44
N ILE A 172 10.54 -18.54 -13.03
CA ILE A 172 10.36 -17.40 -13.93
C ILE A 172 11.65 -17.12 -14.70
N GLU A 173 11.54 -17.02 -16.03
CA GLU A 173 12.65 -16.61 -16.89
C GLU A 173 12.66 -15.09 -17.10
N HIS A 174 11.53 -14.55 -17.57
CA HIS A 174 11.35 -13.13 -17.89
C HIS A 174 9.88 -12.76 -17.75
N GLY A 175 9.59 -11.48 -17.55
CA GLY A 175 8.22 -10.99 -17.53
C GLY A 175 8.08 -9.55 -17.98
N VAL A 176 6.88 -9.21 -18.42
CA VAL A 176 6.46 -7.84 -18.67
C VAL A 176 5.13 -7.62 -17.97
N THR A 177 5.01 -6.50 -17.26
CA THR A 177 3.78 -6.15 -16.55
C THR A 177 3.23 -4.83 -17.07
N THR A 178 1.92 -4.70 -17.15
CA THR A 178 1.24 -3.42 -17.37
C THR A 178 0.28 -3.18 -16.22
N THR A 179 0.52 -2.14 -15.41
CA THR A 179 -0.47 -1.68 -14.44
C THR A 179 -1.48 -0.78 -15.15
N ILE A 180 -2.75 -1.14 -15.08
CA ILE A 180 -3.89 -0.31 -15.50
C ILE A 180 -4.48 0.27 -14.21
N HIS A 181 -4.14 1.52 -13.94
CA HIS A 181 -4.39 2.14 -12.65
C HIS A 181 -5.56 3.10 -12.71
N SER A 182 -6.38 3.10 -11.68
CA SER A 182 -7.43 4.13 -11.51
C SER A 182 -6.82 5.53 -11.42
N ALA A 183 -7.62 6.54 -11.72
CA ALA A 183 -7.19 7.94 -11.68
C ALA A 183 -6.65 8.30 -10.29
N MET A 184 -5.62 9.15 -10.26
CA MET A 184 -4.99 9.60 -9.01
C MET A 184 -5.08 11.11 -8.87
N ASN A 185 -4.96 11.59 -7.62
CA ASN A 185 -5.12 13.00 -7.25
C ASN A 185 -4.10 13.94 -7.91
N ASP A 186 -2.94 13.43 -8.32
CA ASP A 186 -1.89 14.18 -9.00
C ASP A 186 -2.19 14.42 -10.49
N GLN A 187 -3.34 13.93 -11.00
CA GLN A 187 -3.78 14.18 -12.37
C GLN A 187 -4.87 15.25 -12.43
N PRO A 188 -4.81 16.15 -13.41
CA PRO A 188 -5.78 17.22 -13.49
C PRO A 188 -7.09 16.72 -14.11
N VAL A 189 -8.21 17.24 -13.61
CA VAL A 189 -9.56 16.92 -14.14
C VAL A 189 -9.75 17.50 -15.54
N ILE A 190 -9.14 18.66 -15.80
CA ILE A 190 -9.11 19.37 -17.09
C ILE A 190 -7.66 19.72 -17.42
N ASP A 191 -7.32 19.88 -18.70
CA ASP A 191 -5.93 20.14 -19.10
C ASP A 191 -5.31 21.30 -18.29
N ALA A 192 -4.17 21.03 -17.64
CA ALA A 192 -3.50 21.93 -16.70
C ALA A 192 -1.98 21.80 -16.78
N TYR A 193 -1.26 22.76 -16.22
CA TYR A 193 0.20 22.72 -16.20
C TYR A 193 0.71 21.62 -15.27
N HIS A 194 1.74 20.90 -15.73
CA HIS A 194 2.51 19.95 -14.93
C HIS A 194 3.99 20.23 -15.16
N GLN A 195 4.80 20.21 -14.09
CA GLN A 195 6.16 20.75 -14.14
C GLN A 195 7.15 19.85 -14.90
N THR A 196 6.94 18.53 -14.87
CA THR A 196 7.96 17.55 -15.30
C THR A 196 7.47 16.55 -16.34
N ASP A 197 6.16 16.47 -16.58
CA ASP A 197 5.56 15.46 -17.45
C ASP A 197 4.40 16.05 -18.24
N LEU A 198 4.57 16.15 -19.56
CA LEU A 198 3.56 16.66 -20.48
C LEU A 198 2.33 15.75 -20.59
N ARG A 199 2.43 14.46 -20.29
CA ARG A 199 1.28 13.55 -20.30
C ARG A 199 0.34 13.85 -19.14
N LEU A 200 0.88 14.23 -18.00
CA LEU A 200 0.14 14.65 -16.81
C LEU A 200 -0.49 16.04 -16.94
N THR A 201 -0.31 16.71 -18.08
CA THR A 201 -1.06 17.94 -18.40
C THR A 201 -2.46 17.68 -18.92
N ARG A 202 -2.79 16.42 -19.28
CA ARG A 202 -4.04 16.06 -19.95
C ARG A 202 -5.10 15.59 -18.96
N SER A 203 -6.36 15.87 -19.26
CA SER A 203 -7.52 15.46 -18.46
C SER A 203 -7.52 13.96 -18.17
N ALA A 204 -7.51 13.61 -16.88
CA ALA A 204 -7.57 12.23 -16.39
C ALA A 204 -8.90 11.53 -16.74
N MET A 205 -9.99 12.30 -16.87
CA MET A 205 -11.34 11.77 -17.11
C MET A 205 -11.56 11.30 -18.56
N HIS A 206 -10.70 11.74 -19.49
CA HIS A 206 -10.87 11.48 -20.92
C HIS A 206 -9.68 10.76 -21.56
N SER A 207 -8.66 10.40 -20.78
CA SER A 207 -7.38 9.93 -21.32
C SER A 207 -6.95 8.61 -20.70
N ILE A 208 -6.34 7.76 -21.52
CA ILE A 208 -5.43 6.71 -21.04
C ILE A 208 -4.04 7.34 -21.02
N VAL A 209 -3.47 7.53 -19.83
CA VAL A 209 -2.24 8.29 -19.65
C VAL A 209 -1.10 7.34 -19.27
N PRO A 210 -0.12 7.09 -20.17
CA PRO A 210 1.10 6.39 -19.80
C PRO A 210 1.87 7.19 -18.76
N VAL A 211 2.36 6.51 -17.72
CA VAL A 211 3.16 7.12 -16.65
C VAL A 211 4.35 6.24 -16.31
N ASP A 212 5.40 6.84 -15.76
CA ASP A 212 6.55 6.10 -15.27
C ASP A 212 6.18 5.26 -14.04
N THR A 213 6.89 4.16 -13.84
CA THR A 213 6.65 3.25 -12.71
C THR A 213 7.95 2.81 -12.05
N GLY A 214 7.92 2.76 -10.71
CA GLY A 214 9.01 2.21 -9.90
C GLY A 214 8.93 0.70 -9.68
N LEU A 215 7.93 0.01 -10.25
CA LEU A 215 7.62 -1.39 -9.93
C LEU A 215 8.80 -2.33 -10.18
N GLY A 216 9.55 -2.15 -11.28
CA GLY A 216 10.74 -2.96 -11.57
C GLY A 216 11.83 -2.84 -10.51
N ARG A 217 12.03 -1.65 -9.93
CA ARG A 217 12.96 -1.48 -8.80
C ARG A 217 12.48 -2.23 -7.55
N GLY A 218 11.17 -2.22 -7.30
CA GLY A 218 10.55 -2.99 -6.21
C GLY A 218 10.77 -4.50 -6.37
N ILE A 219 10.59 -5.03 -7.58
CA ILE A 219 10.86 -6.45 -7.90
C ILE A 219 12.33 -6.77 -7.67
N ASN A 220 13.26 -5.96 -8.19
CA ASN A 220 14.70 -6.20 -8.00
C ASN A 220 15.10 -6.21 -6.52
N ARG A 221 14.48 -5.35 -5.70
CA ARG A 221 14.73 -5.26 -4.26
C ARG A 221 14.21 -6.49 -3.51
N LEU A 222 12.98 -6.92 -3.80
CA LEU A 222 12.29 -7.97 -3.06
C LEU A 222 12.54 -9.39 -3.60
N MET A 223 12.92 -9.49 -4.87
CA MET A 223 13.22 -10.76 -5.56
C MET A 223 14.53 -10.62 -6.36
N PRO A 224 15.70 -10.53 -5.70
CA PRO A 224 16.96 -10.19 -6.35
C PRO A 224 17.41 -11.17 -7.45
N HIS A 225 17.02 -12.45 -7.38
CA HIS A 225 17.29 -13.43 -8.43
C HIS A 225 16.49 -13.17 -9.72
N LEU A 226 15.45 -12.33 -9.64
CA LEU A 226 14.69 -11.82 -10.78
C LEU A 226 15.17 -10.44 -11.26
N ALA A 227 16.27 -9.92 -10.70
CA ALA A 227 16.78 -8.62 -11.09
C ALA A 227 17.07 -8.52 -12.59
N GLY A 228 16.54 -7.48 -13.24
CA GLY A 228 16.69 -7.24 -14.67
C GLY A 228 15.90 -8.20 -15.58
N ARG A 229 15.03 -9.05 -15.01
CA ARG A 229 14.18 -9.97 -15.78
C ARG A 229 12.79 -9.41 -16.09
N PHE A 230 12.44 -8.27 -15.49
CA PHE A 230 11.12 -7.65 -15.60
C PHE A 230 11.18 -6.24 -16.16
N GLU A 231 10.34 -5.98 -17.16
CA GLU A 231 10.00 -4.64 -17.63
C GLU A 231 8.57 -4.29 -17.23
N CYS A 232 8.36 -3.05 -16.79
CA CYS A 232 7.08 -2.63 -16.21
C CYS A 232 6.55 -1.38 -16.91
N LEU A 233 5.32 -1.45 -17.39
CA LEU A 233 4.55 -0.33 -17.92
C LEU A 233 3.42 0.03 -16.96
N HIS A 234 2.96 1.27 -17.07
CA HIS A 234 1.89 1.78 -16.25
C HIS A 234 1.07 2.77 -17.09
N VAL A 235 -0.25 2.57 -17.09
CA VAL A 235 -1.22 3.50 -17.68
C VAL A 235 -2.26 3.83 -16.63
N ARG A 236 -2.71 5.08 -16.61
CA ARG A 236 -3.83 5.54 -15.78
C ARG A 236 -5.08 5.65 -16.65
N VAL A 237 -6.22 5.22 -16.13
CA VAL A 237 -7.51 5.16 -16.84
C VAL A 237 -8.61 5.87 -16.03
N PRO A 238 -9.71 6.32 -16.67
CA PRO A 238 -10.76 7.10 -16.03
C PRO A 238 -11.72 6.23 -15.18
N THR A 239 -11.16 5.54 -14.19
CA THR A 239 -11.89 4.82 -13.14
C THR A 239 -11.54 5.42 -11.79
N ILE A 240 -12.49 5.42 -10.85
CA ILE A 240 -12.35 6.11 -9.55
C ILE A 240 -11.44 5.34 -8.60
N ASN A 241 -11.59 4.01 -8.57
CA ASN A 241 -10.79 3.12 -7.74
C ASN A 241 -10.78 1.70 -8.32
N VAL A 242 -9.92 0.86 -7.76
CA VAL A 242 -9.54 -0.48 -8.25
C VAL A 242 -8.67 -0.39 -9.49
N SER A 243 -7.57 -1.12 -9.44
CA SER A 243 -6.59 -1.19 -10.50
C SER A 243 -6.41 -2.65 -10.92
N ALA A 244 -5.91 -2.85 -12.13
CA ALA A 244 -5.58 -4.16 -12.67
C ALA A 244 -4.09 -4.26 -12.96
N MET A 245 -3.50 -5.39 -12.61
CA MET A 245 -2.16 -5.78 -13.02
C MET A 245 -2.28 -6.81 -14.14
N ASP A 246 -1.86 -6.43 -15.33
CA ASP A 246 -1.75 -7.33 -16.48
C ASP A 246 -0.33 -7.90 -16.56
N LEU A 247 -0.21 -9.23 -16.62
CA LEU A 247 1.04 -9.97 -16.44
C LEU A 247 1.29 -10.90 -17.62
N SER A 248 2.44 -10.74 -18.28
CA SER A 248 2.97 -11.69 -19.26
C SER A 248 4.28 -12.28 -18.73
N ILE A 249 4.35 -13.57 -18.45
CA ILE A 249 5.48 -14.21 -17.78
C ILE A 249 5.93 -15.46 -18.56
N CYS A 250 7.20 -15.51 -18.94
CA CYS A 250 7.85 -16.71 -19.46
C CYS A 250 8.37 -17.55 -18.29
N VAL A 251 8.04 -18.85 -18.28
CA VAL A 251 8.48 -19.80 -17.26
C VAL A 251 9.29 -20.94 -17.86
N ARG A 252 10.14 -21.57 -17.03
CA ARG A 252 11.03 -22.68 -17.43
C ARG A 252 10.29 -23.99 -17.60
N THR A 253 9.27 -24.20 -16.77
CA THR A 253 8.53 -25.46 -16.70
C THR A 253 7.25 -25.37 -17.53
N ASP A 254 7.01 -26.37 -18.39
CA ASP A 254 5.78 -26.47 -19.17
C ASP A 254 4.55 -26.50 -18.24
N THR A 255 3.55 -25.70 -18.58
CA THR A 255 2.34 -25.52 -17.77
C THR A 255 1.10 -25.34 -18.63
N SER A 256 -0.04 -25.16 -17.97
CA SER A 256 -1.33 -24.85 -18.58
C SER A 256 -2.09 -23.84 -17.73
N ALA A 257 -3.08 -23.16 -18.31
CA ALA A 257 -3.91 -22.22 -17.58
C ALA A 257 -4.56 -22.86 -16.35
N ARG A 258 -5.00 -24.13 -16.46
CA ARG A 258 -5.56 -24.91 -15.35
C ARG A 258 -4.54 -25.14 -14.23
N ALA A 259 -3.30 -25.46 -14.57
CA ALA A 259 -2.24 -25.68 -13.59
C ALA A 259 -1.85 -24.38 -12.86
N VAL A 260 -1.67 -23.28 -13.61
CA VAL A 260 -1.42 -21.94 -13.05
C VAL A 260 -2.54 -21.53 -12.10
N ASN A 261 -3.79 -21.65 -12.54
CA ASN A 261 -4.97 -21.36 -11.73
C ASN A 261 -5.03 -22.21 -10.46
N ALA A 262 -4.68 -23.50 -10.53
CA ALA A 262 -4.67 -24.38 -9.36
C ALA A 262 -3.60 -23.96 -8.34
N LEU A 263 -2.40 -23.59 -8.79
CA LEU A 263 -1.31 -23.11 -7.92
C LEU A 263 -1.73 -21.85 -7.15
N LEU A 264 -2.29 -20.87 -7.85
CA LEU A 264 -2.70 -19.60 -7.25
C LEU A 264 -3.93 -19.75 -6.34
N ARG A 265 -4.87 -20.62 -6.70
CA ARG A 265 -6.02 -20.96 -5.85
C ARG A 265 -5.61 -21.68 -4.57
N GLU A 266 -4.60 -22.54 -4.63
CA GLU A 266 -4.07 -23.22 -3.46
C GLU A 266 -3.34 -22.22 -2.55
N ALA A 267 -2.50 -21.37 -3.13
CA ALA A 267 -1.77 -20.33 -2.39
C ALA A 267 -2.72 -19.36 -1.69
N SER A 268 -3.79 -18.90 -2.36
CA SER A 268 -4.80 -18.00 -1.79
C SER A 268 -5.62 -18.63 -0.65
N ARG A 269 -5.74 -19.95 -0.60
CA ARG A 269 -6.44 -20.68 0.48
C ARG A 269 -5.53 -21.06 1.64
N ARG A 270 -4.22 -21.06 1.43
CA ARG A 270 -3.22 -21.48 2.42
C ARG A 270 -2.29 -20.34 2.79
N ARG A 271 -1.07 -20.35 2.26
CA ARG A 271 0.02 -19.47 2.74
C ARG A 271 -0.24 -17.97 2.50
N LEU A 272 -1.16 -17.63 1.60
CA LEU A 272 -1.57 -16.24 1.31
C LEU A 272 -3.05 -15.99 1.66
N ALA A 273 -3.64 -16.80 2.54
CA ALA A 273 -5.02 -16.59 2.99
C ALA A 273 -5.20 -15.20 3.61
N GLY A 274 -6.24 -14.49 3.16
CA GLY A 274 -6.51 -13.09 3.56
C GLY A 274 -5.65 -12.04 2.86
N LEU A 275 -4.61 -12.44 2.12
CA LEU A 275 -3.71 -11.54 1.39
C LEU A 275 -3.90 -11.62 -0.12
N LEU A 276 -4.05 -12.82 -0.67
CA LEU A 276 -4.32 -13.06 -2.08
C LEU A 276 -5.73 -13.64 -2.23
N GLY A 277 -6.54 -13.02 -3.09
CA GLY A 277 -7.83 -13.52 -3.53
C GLY A 277 -7.71 -14.35 -4.80
N TYR A 278 -8.76 -15.11 -5.10
CA TYR A 278 -8.90 -15.88 -6.33
C TYR A 278 -10.37 -15.92 -6.73
N THR A 279 -10.67 -15.66 -7.98
CA THR A 279 -12.04 -15.69 -8.52
C THR A 279 -12.10 -16.39 -9.87
N GLU A 280 -13.21 -17.11 -10.10
CA GLU A 280 -13.63 -17.66 -11.40
C GLU A 280 -14.94 -16.99 -11.88
N GLU A 281 -15.44 -16.00 -11.13
CA GLU A 281 -16.69 -15.28 -11.44
C GLU A 281 -16.46 -14.15 -12.45
N PRO A 282 -17.45 -13.86 -13.33
CA PRO A 282 -17.35 -12.81 -14.33
C PRO A 282 -17.58 -11.41 -13.71
N MET A 283 -16.58 -10.92 -12.96
CA MET A 283 -16.61 -9.63 -12.27
C MET A 283 -15.96 -8.50 -13.08
N ALA A 284 -16.35 -7.26 -12.79
CA ALA A 284 -15.73 -6.03 -13.26
C ALA A 284 -14.89 -5.38 -12.14
N SER A 285 -14.13 -4.33 -12.47
CA SER A 285 -13.22 -3.68 -11.50
C SER A 285 -13.94 -3.22 -10.23
N VAL A 286 -15.13 -2.63 -10.34
CA VAL A 286 -15.88 -2.10 -9.21
C VAL A 286 -16.28 -3.17 -8.17
N ASP A 287 -16.38 -4.44 -8.58
CA ASP A 287 -16.75 -5.53 -7.67
C ASP A 287 -15.64 -5.85 -6.66
N PHE A 288 -14.42 -5.35 -6.89
CA PHE A 288 -13.28 -5.46 -5.96
C PHE A 288 -13.07 -4.18 -5.13
N ASN A 289 -13.95 -3.18 -5.25
CA ASN A 289 -13.85 -1.98 -4.43
C ASN A 289 -14.06 -2.34 -2.97
N HIS A 290 -13.22 -1.78 -2.10
CA HIS A 290 -13.22 -2.06 -0.68
C HIS A 290 -12.86 -3.51 -0.32
N ASP A 291 -12.15 -4.22 -1.22
CA ASP A 291 -11.60 -5.55 -0.93
C ASP A 291 -10.26 -5.44 -0.17
N PRO A 292 -10.13 -6.04 1.03
CA PRO A 292 -8.96 -5.84 1.88
C PRO A 292 -7.74 -6.66 1.44
N ARG A 293 -7.86 -7.52 0.44
CA ARG A 293 -6.75 -8.37 -0.07
C ARG A 293 -5.80 -7.52 -0.92
N SER A 294 -4.52 -7.86 -0.91
CA SER A 294 -3.50 -7.14 -1.69
C SER A 294 -3.65 -7.31 -3.19
N GLY A 295 -4.24 -8.43 -3.62
CA GLY A 295 -4.54 -8.71 -5.00
C GLY A 295 -5.52 -9.87 -5.12
N ILE A 296 -6.27 -9.93 -6.22
CA ILE A 296 -7.25 -10.97 -6.51
C ILE A 296 -6.98 -11.49 -7.92
N VAL A 297 -6.58 -12.75 -8.00
CA VAL A 297 -6.32 -13.41 -9.29
C VAL A 297 -7.64 -13.64 -10.01
N ASP A 298 -7.75 -13.12 -11.23
CA ASP A 298 -8.86 -13.41 -12.13
C ASP A 298 -8.55 -14.63 -12.99
N ALA A 299 -9.04 -15.79 -12.56
CA ALA A 299 -8.79 -17.06 -13.21
C ALA A 299 -9.37 -17.13 -14.63
N THR A 300 -10.41 -16.32 -14.91
CA THR A 300 -11.08 -16.27 -16.21
C THR A 300 -10.20 -15.64 -17.30
N GLN A 301 -9.20 -14.86 -16.89
CA GLN A 301 -8.27 -14.15 -17.76
C GLN A 301 -6.93 -14.88 -17.94
N THR A 302 -6.70 -15.97 -17.20
CA THR A 302 -5.45 -16.74 -17.33
C THR A 302 -5.39 -17.47 -18.66
N ARG A 303 -4.31 -17.28 -19.41
CA ARG A 303 -3.97 -17.98 -20.66
C ARG A 303 -2.54 -18.50 -20.57
N VAL A 304 -2.26 -19.57 -21.30
CA VAL A 304 -0.89 -20.06 -21.49
C VAL A 304 -0.69 -20.31 -22.97
N ALA A 305 0.27 -19.59 -23.57
CA ALA A 305 0.67 -19.76 -24.95
C ALA A 305 1.97 -20.58 -25.03
N GLY A 306 2.03 -21.55 -25.95
CA GLY A 306 3.22 -22.36 -26.17
C GLY A 306 3.71 -23.14 -24.93
N GLY A 307 2.83 -23.40 -23.96
CA GLY A 307 3.15 -24.11 -22.72
C GLY A 307 3.95 -23.31 -21.68
N ARG A 308 4.55 -22.17 -22.04
CA ARG A 308 5.49 -21.44 -21.17
C ARG A 308 5.26 -19.94 -21.05
N LEU A 309 4.45 -19.34 -21.93
CA LEU A 309 4.10 -17.93 -21.82
C LEU A 309 2.74 -17.79 -21.12
N ILE A 310 2.77 -17.43 -19.85
CA ILE A 310 1.59 -17.18 -19.03
C ILE A 310 1.12 -15.74 -19.28
N LYS A 311 -0.18 -15.56 -19.50
CA LYS A 311 -0.86 -14.27 -19.52
C LYS A 311 -1.95 -14.30 -18.45
N MET A 312 -1.99 -13.33 -17.54
CA MET A 312 -3.01 -13.30 -16.48
C MET A 312 -3.28 -11.88 -16.02
N MET A 313 -4.40 -11.70 -15.29
CA MET A 313 -4.79 -10.43 -14.70
C MET A 313 -5.03 -10.60 -13.19
N CYS A 314 -4.58 -9.62 -12.41
CA CYS A 314 -4.87 -9.52 -10.98
C CYS A 314 -5.51 -8.16 -10.67
N TRP A 315 -6.64 -8.17 -9.99
CA TRP A 315 -7.31 -6.97 -9.49
C TRP A 315 -6.75 -6.58 -8.14
N PHE A 316 -6.79 -5.30 -7.79
CA PHE A 316 -6.51 -4.84 -6.43
C PHE A 316 -7.16 -3.49 -6.21
N ASP A 317 -7.81 -3.32 -5.06
CA ASP A 317 -8.13 -1.99 -4.57
C ASP A 317 -6.82 -1.29 -4.17
N ASN A 318 -6.42 -0.28 -4.95
CA ASN A 318 -5.13 0.39 -4.81
C ASN A 318 -5.01 1.23 -3.52
N GLU A 319 -6.10 1.43 -2.79
CA GLU A 319 -6.11 2.13 -1.51
C GLU A 319 -6.40 1.19 -0.36
N TRP A 320 -7.48 0.42 -0.47
CA TRP A 320 -8.03 -0.34 0.65
C TRP A 320 -7.18 -1.55 1.01
N GLY A 321 -6.79 -2.35 0.02
CA GLY A 321 -5.88 -3.47 0.24
C GLY A 321 -4.55 -2.99 0.83
N PHE A 322 -4.03 -1.87 0.35
CA PHE A 322 -2.77 -1.30 0.81
C PHE A 322 -2.86 -0.70 2.24
N ALA A 323 -3.93 0.02 2.58
CA ALA A 323 -4.17 0.50 3.93
C ALA A 323 -4.25 -0.66 4.94
N ASN A 324 -4.88 -1.77 4.55
CA ASN A 324 -4.89 -2.99 5.36
C ASN A 324 -3.48 -3.60 5.52
N ARG A 325 -2.63 -3.56 4.48
CA ARG A 325 -1.22 -3.98 4.59
C ARG A 325 -0.40 -3.10 5.51
N MET A 326 -0.62 -1.79 5.51
CA MET A 326 0.00 -0.86 6.47
C MET A 326 -0.32 -1.27 7.92
N LEU A 327 -1.58 -1.61 8.19
CA LEU A 327 -2.01 -2.09 9.51
C LEU A 327 -1.46 -3.49 9.84
N ASP A 328 -1.30 -4.38 8.86
CA ASP A 328 -0.69 -5.69 9.09
C ASP A 328 0.78 -5.59 9.49
N VAL A 329 1.54 -4.71 8.83
CA VAL A 329 2.93 -4.39 9.20
C VAL A 329 2.97 -3.75 10.59
N THR A 330 2.05 -2.82 10.86
CA THR A 330 1.93 -2.15 12.16
C THR A 330 1.64 -3.12 13.31
N GLY A 331 0.71 -4.06 13.12
CA GLY A 331 0.42 -5.11 14.09
C GLY A 331 1.59 -6.08 14.31
N ARG A 332 2.46 -6.28 13.32
CA ARG A 332 3.73 -7.01 13.52
C ARG A 332 4.72 -6.20 14.34
N ILE A 333 4.85 -4.90 14.08
CA ILE A 333 5.69 -3.99 14.89
C ILE A 333 5.23 -4.02 16.35
N ALA A 334 3.91 -3.99 16.61
CA ALA A 334 3.35 -4.10 17.95
C ALA A 334 3.80 -5.37 18.69
N ARG A 335 3.93 -6.50 17.98
CA ARG A 335 4.38 -7.78 18.54
C ARG A 335 5.89 -7.86 18.78
N LEU A 336 6.70 -7.06 18.09
CA LEU A 336 8.16 -7.02 18.30
C LEU A 336 8.55 -6.29 19.59
N GLY A 337 7.67 -5.45 20.13
CA GLY A 337 7.96 -4.64 21.30
C GLY A 337 8.88 -3.44 21.00
N PRO A 338 9.38 -2.76 22.04
CA PRO A 338 10.20 -1.56 21.88
C PRO A 338 11.51 -1.85 21.15
N VAL A 339 12.10 -0.82 20.54
CA VAL A 339 13.42 -0.92 19.91
C VAL A 339 14.44 -1.24 21.01
N PRO A 340 15.26 -2.30 20.85
CA PRO A 340 16.31 -2.59 21.83
C PRO A 340 17.33 -1.43 21.86
N PRO A 341 17.92 -1.11 23.03
CA PRO A 341 18.97 -0.10 23.10
C PRO A 341 20.11 -0.48 22.16
N SER A 342 20.72 0.52 21.50
CA SER A 342 21.91 0.27 20.68
C SER A 342 23.02 -0.25 21.60
N ASP A 343 23.50 -1.47 21.33
CA ASP A 343 24.71 -2.00 21.99
C ASP A 343 25.83 -0.96 21.82
N ALA A 344 26.32 -0.43 22.95
CA ALA A 344 27.33 0.64 23.01
C ALA A 344 28.72 0.17 22.57
#